data_AF-A0A554PJF9-F1
#
_entry.id   AF-A0A554PJF9-F1
#
_cell.length_a   1.000
_cell.length_b   1.000
_cell.length_c   1.000
_cell.angle_alpha   90.00
_cell.angle_beta   90.00
_cell.angle_gamma   90.00
#
_symmetry.space_group_name_H-M   'P 1'
#
loop_
_entity.id
_entity.type
_entity.pdbx_description
1 polymer ?
#
loop_
_entity_poly.entity_id
_entity_poly.type
_entity_poly.pdbx_seq_one_letter_code
_entity_poly.pdbx_strand_id
1 'polypeptide(L)'
;MLRGFLMLAAFFGFTGVALGAFAAHGLKNRLSAEYLAIFHTGVTYQLVHTLALLGVALLATQIPGRLMTWAGASFAIGILLFSGSLYLLTLTGFGKLGIVTPFGGLAFLVGWFLLGLAAWRLQLTA
;
A
#
# COMPACT_ATOMS: atom_id res chain seq x y z
N MET A 1 -7.98 -9.06 13.92
CA MET A 1 -7.20 -7.93 13.39
C MET A 1 -5.78 -8.35 13.04
N LEU A 2 -4.96 -8.76 14.02
CA LEU A 2 -3.55 -9.18 13.82
C LEU A 2 -3.38 -10.19 12.67
N ARG A 3 -4.03 -11.37 12.75
CA ARG A 3 -3.91 -12.42 11.72
C ARG A 3 -4.22 -11.89 10.31
N GLY A 4 -5.33 -11.17 10.15
CA GLY A 4 -5.75 -10.64 8.86
C GLY A 4 -4.78 -9.61 8.28
N PHE A 5 -4.32 -8.65 9.08
CA PHE A 5 -3.36 -7.65 8.61
C PHE A 5 -1.98 -8.22 8.37
N LEU A 6 -1.53 -9.20 9.16
CA LEU A 6 -0.28 -9.93 8.88
C LEU A 6 -0.37 -10.71 7.56
N MET A 7 -1.48 -11.40 7.31
CA MET A 7 -1.68 -12.12 6.04
C MET A 7 -1.68 -11.16 4.84
N LEU A 8 -2.37 -10.02 4.96
CA LEU A 8 -2.37 -8.99 3.91
C LEU A 8 -0.99 -8.38 3.71
N ALA A 9 -0.26 -8.05 4.78
CA ALA A 9 1.10 -7.53 4.69
C ALA A 9 2.05 -8.55 4.04
N ALA A 10 1.96 -9.83 4.41
CA ALA A 10 2.75 -10.88 3.78
C ALA A 10 2.41 -11.01 2.29
N PHE A 11 1.13 -10.99 1.94
CA PHE A 11 0.68 -11.05 0.55
C PHE A 11 1.15 -9.85 -0.29
N PHE A 12 0.96 -8.63 0.20
CA PHE A 12 1.39 -7.43 -0.51
C PHE A 12 2.91 -7.29 -0.55
N GLY A 13 3.63 -7.76 0.48
CA GLY A 13 5.09 -7.80 0.47
C GLY A 13 5.62 -8.78 -0.57
N PHE A 14 5.09 -10.00 -0.56
CA PHE A 14 5.43 -11.04 -1.54
C PHE A 14 5.18 -10.55 -2.97
N THR A 15 3.97 -10.06 -3.26
CA THR A 15 3.62 -9.58 -4.61
C THR A 15 4.40 -8.32 -4.98
N GLY A 16 4.69 -7.43 -4.04
CA GLY A 16 5.46 -6.20 -4.31
C GLY A 16 6.90 -6.51 -4.72
N VAL A 17 7.54 -7.46 -4.03
CA VAL A 17 8.88 -7.93 -4.41
C VAL A 17 8.86 -8.63 -5.78
N ALA A 18 7.87 -9.50 -6.01
CA ALA A 18 7.73 -10.20 -7.28
C ALA A 18 7.51 -9.24 -8.46
N LEU A 19 6.61 -8.26 -8.32
CA LEU A 19 6.35 -7.25 -9.34
C LEU A 19 7.55 -6.32 -9.55
N GLY A 20 8.27 -5.96 -8.49
CA GLY A 20 9.52 -5.19 -8.59
C GLY A 20 10.60 -5.90 -9.38
N ALA A 21 10.82 -7.19 -9.11
CA ALA A 21 11.75 -8.02 -9.87
C ALA A 21 11.31 -8.17 -11.33
N PHE A 22 10.01 -8.38 -11.56
CA PHE A 22 9.44 -8.48 -12.90
C PHE A 22 9.58 -7.19 -13.70
N ALA A 23 9.41 -6.01 -13.07
CA ALA A 23 9.66 -4.72 -13.71
C ALA A 23 11.12 -4.58 -14.17
N ALA A 24 12.06 -4.88 -13.27
CA ALA A 24 13.49 -4.70 -13.52
C ALA A 24 14.06 -5.65 -14.58
N HIS A 25 13.53 -6.87 -14.69
CA HIS A 25 14.09 -7.91 -15.56
C HIS A 25 13.16 -8.27 -16.73
N GLY A 26 11.85 -8.39 -16.48
CA GLY A 26 10.86 -8.82 -17.47
C GLY A 26 10.27 -7.69 -18.33
N LEU A 27 10.09 -6.50 -17.75
CA LEU A 27 9.41 -5.39 -18.43
C LEU A 27 10.35 -4.30 -18.97
N LYS A 28 11.62 -4.25 -18.52
CA LYS A 28 12.58 -3.19 -18.86
C LYS A 28 12.69 -2.87 -20.35
N ASN A 29 12.65 -3.89 -21.21
CA ASN A 29 12.75 -3.75 -22.67
C ASN A 29 11.40 -3.90 -23.40
N ARG A 30 10.29 -3.98 -22.65
CA ARG A 30 8.92 -4.18 -23.17
C ARG A 30 8.06 -2.93 -23.01
N LEU A 31 8.30 -2.14 -21.96
CA LEU A 31 7.60 -0.88 -21.71
C LEU A 31 8.45 0.32 -22.13
N SER A 32 7.80 1.44 -22.43
CA SER A 32 8.50 2.73 -22.54
C SER A 32 9.13 3.10 -21.20
N ALA A 33 10.14 3.96 -21.23
CA ALA A 33 10.80 4.44 -20.00
C ALA A 33 9.79 5.09 -19.03
N GLU A 34 8.79 5.82 -19.56
CA GLU A 34 7.71 6.43 -18.80
C GLU A 34 6.85 5.37 -18.10
N TYR A 35 6.36 4.36 -18.83
CA TYR A 35 5.50 3.33 -18.25
C TYR A 35 6.25 2.45 -17.25
N LEU A 36 7.54 2.19 -17.50
CA LEU A 36 8.38 1.49 -16.54
C LEU A 36 8.54 2.30 -15.23
N ALA A 37 8.73 3.62 -15.32
CA ALA A 37 8.81 4.49 -14.15
C ALA A 37 7.47 4.54 -13.37
N ILE A 38 6.34 4.56 -14.07
CA ILE A 38 5.00 4.47 -13.45
C ILE A 38 4.83 3.12 -12.74
N PHE A 39 5.24 2.01 -13.37
CA PHE A 39 5.18 0.68 -12.75
C PHE A 39 6.03 0.64 -11.47
N HIS A 40 7.26 1.17 -11.51
CA HIS A 40 8.13 1.25 -10.33
C HIS A 40 7.56 2.15 -9.23
N THR A 41 6.83 3.20 -9.58
CA THR A 41 6.07 4.02 -8.61
C THR A 41 5.03 3.16 -7.89
N GLY A 42 4.26 2.35 -8.64
CA GLY A 42 3.33 1.38 -8.05
C GLY A 42 4.01 0.42 -7.06
N VAL A 43 5.15 -0.18 -7.46
CA VAL A 43 5.93 -1.09 -6.60
C VAL A 43 6.39 -0.39 -5.32
N THR A 44 6.91 0.82 -5.44
CA THR A 44 7.40 1.60 -4.31
C THR A 44 6.29 1.89 -3.31
N TYR A 45 5.14 2.38 -3.79
CA TYR A 45 4.00 2.67 -2.93
C TYR A 45 3.41 1.42 -2.29
N GLN A 46 3.35 0.30 -3.02
CA GLN A 46 2.93 -0.98 -2.48
C GLN A 46 3.83 -1.42 -1.32
N LEU A 47 5.16 -1.43 -1.51
CA LEU A 47 6.10 -1.92 -0.50
C LEU A 47 6.15 -1.01 0.74
N VAL A 48 6.16 0.32 0.55
CA VAL A 48 6.11 1.28 1.67
C VAL A 48 4.85 1.08 2.53
N HIS A 49 3.68 0.99 1.89
CA HIS A 49 2.43 0.84 2.65
C HIS A 49 2.18 -0.59 3.13
N THR A 50 2.85 -1.58 2.55
CA THR A 50 2.91 -2.93 3.12
C THR A 50 3.64 -2.92 4.46
N LEU A 51 4.78 -2.23 4.54
CA LEU A 51 5.52 -2.09 5.80
C LEU A 51 4.71 -1.30 6.83
N ALA A 52 4.00 -0.26 6.39
CA ALA A 52 3.05 0.46 7.26
C ALA A 52 1.94 -0.46 7.79
N LEU A 53 1.34 -1.30 6.93
CA LEU A 53 0.32 -2.28 7.31
C LEU A 53 0.87 -3.34 8.28
N LEU A 54 2.09 -3.83 8.06
CA LEU A 54 2.78 -4.72 9.00
C LEU A 54 2.96 -4.03 10.36
N GLY A 55 3.43 -2.78 10.36
CA GLY A 55 3.55 -1.96 11.57
C GLY A 55 2.22 -1.81 12.31
N VAL A 56 1.12 -1.49 11.60
CA VAL A 56 -0.23 -1.43 12.18
C VAL A 56 -0.65 -2.77 12.76
N ALA A 57 -0.37 -3.89 12.08
CA ALA A 57 -0.72 -5.22 12.58
C ALA A 57 -0.07 -5.50 13.94
N LEU A 58 1.22 -5.16 14.09
CA LEU A 58 1.97 -5.33 15.32
C LEU A 58 1.54 -4.33 16.41
N LEU A 59 1.43 -3.04 16.07
CA LEU A 59 1.02 -2.01 17.03
C LEU A 59 -0.39 -2.22 17.56
N ALA A 60 -1.29 -2.78 16.76
CA ALA A 60 -2.66 -3.08 17.18
C ALA A 60 -2.75 -4.15 18.29
N THR A 61 -1.67 -4.89 18.58
CA THR A 61 -1.65 -5.79 19.76
C THR A 61 -1.48 -5.03 21.06
N GLN A 62 -0.84 -3.86 21.02
CA GLN A 62 -0.59 -3.01 22.19
C GLN A 62 -1.57 -1.83 22.28
N ILE A 63 -2.06 -1.37 21.12
CA ILE A 63 -2.93 -0.21 20.99
C ILE A 63 -4.22 -0.64 20.27
N PRO A 64 -5.03 -1.53 20.88
CA PRO A 64 -6.23 -2.01 20.22
C PRO A 64 -7.26 -0.87 20.07
N GLY A 65 -7.91 -0.80 18.92
CA GLY A 65 -8.97 0.18 18.71
C GLY A 65 -9.45 0.30 17.27
N ARG A 66 -10.56 1.03 17.10
CA ARG A 66 -11.15 1.28 15.78
C ARG A 66 -10.21 2.08 14.87
N LEU A 67 -9.43 3.00 15.42
CA LEU A 67 -8.46 3.79 14.64
C LEU A 67 -7.38 2.91 13.99
N MET A 68 -6.80 1.95 14.73
CA MET A 68 -5.85 0.97 14.16
C MET A 68 -6.50 0.11 13.07
N THR A 69 -7.75 -0.31 13.29
CA THR A 69 -8.49 -1.12 12.32
C THR A 69 -8.67 -0.35 11.00
N TRP A 70 -9.13 0.90 11.09
CA TRP A 70 -9.34 1.73 9.91
C TRP A 70 -8.01 2.15 9.26
N ALA A 71 -6.95 2.38 10.03
CA ALA A 71 -5.62 2.65 9.47
C ALA A 71 -5.13 1.49 8.60
N GLY A 72 -5.19 0.26 9.11
CA GLY A 72 -4.78 -0.93 8.36
C GLY A 72 -5.65 -1.21 7.14
N ALA A 73 -6.98 -1.06 7.27
CA ALA A 73 -7.90 -1.19 6.13
C ALA A 73 -7.60 -0.16 5.04
N SER A 74 -7.35 1.09 5.41
CA SER A 74 -7.02 2.17 4.48
C SER A 74 -5.70 1.92 3.74
N PHE A 75 -4.66 1.38 4.41
CA PHE A 75 -3.44 0.97 3.71
C PHE A 75 -3.68 -0.16 2.71
N ALA A 76 -4.43 -1.20 3.09
CA ALA A 76 -4.74 -2.31 2.19
C ALA A 76 -5.53 -1.85 0.95
N ILE A 77 -6.57 -1.02 1.16
CA ILE A 77 -7.36 -0.43 0.07
C ILE A 77 -6.49 0.47 -0.81
N GLY A 78 -5.63 1.30 -0.19
CA GLY A 78 -4.71 2.15 -0.92
C GLY A 78 -3.75 1.35 -1.81
N ILE A 79 -3.21 0.22 -1.34
CA ILE A 79 -2.35 -0.65 -2.16
C ILE A 79 -3.09 -1.13 -3.39
N LEU A 80 -4.32 -1.65 -3.22
CA LEU A 80 -5.12 -2.16 -4.33
C LEU A 80 -5.48 -1.06 -5.34
N LEU A 81 -5.96 0.09 -4.87
CA LEU A 81 -6.43 1.16 -5.74
C LEU A 81 -5.30 1.97 -6.36
N PHE A 82 -4.24 2.29 -5.62
CA PHE A 82 -3.12 3.07 -6.12
C PHE A 82 -2.14 2.22 -6.90
N SER A 83 -1.63 1.15 -6.29
CA SER A 83 -0.56 0.37 -6.92
C SER A 83 -1.13 -0.53 -8.01
N GLY A 84 -2.27 -1.18 -7.72
CA GLY A 84 -2.98 -2.01 -8.69
C GLY A 84 -3.39 -1.25 -9.95
N SER A 85 -3.91 -0.01 -9.84
CA SER A 85 -4.27 0.78 -11.01
C SER A 85 -3.06 1.14 -11.87
N LEU A 86 -1.90 1.46 -11.27
CA LEU A 86 -0.68 1.77 -12.01
C LEU A 86 -0.12 0.56 -12.74
N TYR A 87 -0.17 -0.63 -12.13
CA TYR A 87 0.20 -1.87 -12.82
C TYR A 87 -0.73 -2.15 -14.00
N LEU A 88 -2.04 -2.06 -13.80
CA LEU A 88 -3.00 -2.30 -14.87
C LEU A 88 -2.86 -1.27 -15.99
N LEU A 89 -2.68 0.01 -15.64
CA LEU A 89 -2.45 1.10 -16.61
C LEU A 89 -1.25 0.80 -17.51
N THR A 90 -0.13 0.42 -16.91
CA THR A 90 1.14 0.22 -17.64
C THR A 90 1.17 -1.09 -18.44
N LEU A 91 0.47 -2.13 -17.99
CA LEU A 91 0.38 -3.40 -18.70
C LEU A 91 -0.69 -3.43 -19.80
N THR A 92 -1.76 -2.63 -19.67
CA THR A 92 -2.87 -2.63 -20.64
C THR A 92 -2.90 -1.39 -21.53
N GLY A 93 -2.23 -0.30 -21.15
CA GLY A 93 -2.32 0.99 -21.81
C GLY A 93 -3.67 1.71 -21.60
N PHE A 94 -4.57 1.18 -20.76
CA PHE A 94 -5.90 1.76 -20.59
C PHE A 94 -5.89 3.00 -19.68
N GLY A 95 -5.70 4.17 -20.30
CA GLY A 95 -5.52 5.47 -19.62
C GLY A 95 -6.57 5.85 -18.57
N LYS A 96 -7.82 5.38 -18.70
CA LYS A 96 -8.90 5.67 -17.74
C LYS A 96 -8.65 5.09 -16.34
N LEU A 97 -7.75 4.09 -16.23
CA LEU A 97 -7.34 3.54 -14.92
C LEU A 97 -6.62 4.56 -14.06
N GLY A 98 -6.00 5.58 -14.66
CA GLY A 98 -5.35 6.67 -13.93
C GLY A 98 -6.29 7.44 -12.99
N ILE A 99 -7.60 7.46 -13.27
CA ILE A 99 -8.60 8.11 -12.40
C ILE A 99 -8.77 7.38 -11.06
N VAL A 100 -8.41 6.10 -10.97
CA VAL A 100 -8.52 5.31 -9.74
C VAL A 100 -7.38 5.63 -8.76
N THR A 101 -6.21 5.97 -9.28
CA THR A 101 -4.99 6.20 -8.48
C THR A 101 -5.17 7.26 -7.39
N PRO A 102 -5.78 8.44 -7.63
CA PRO A 102 -6.01 9.44 -6.59
C PRO A 102 -6.82 8.93 -5.39
N PHE A 103 -7.80 8.04 -5.60
CA PHE A 103 -8.59 7.47 -4.50
C PHE A 103 -7.74 6.54 -3.62
N GLY A 104 -6.82 5.79 -4.23
CA GLY A 104 -5.83 5.02 -3.48
C GLY A 104 -4.87 5.90 -2.69
N GLY A 105 -4.44 7.03 -3.27
CA GLY A 105 -3.62 8.03 -2.59
C GLY A 105 -4.33 8.64 -1.38
N LEU A 106 -5.61 8.98 -1.52
CA LEU A 106 -6.45 9.44 -0.41
C LEU A 106 -6.58 8.38 0.68
N ALA A 107 -6.76 7.10 0.31
CA ALA A 107 -6.78 6.01 1.29
C ALA A 107 -5.46 5.91 2.07
N PHE A 108 -4.31 6.06 1.41
CA PHE A 108 -3.02 6.12 2.10
C PHE A 108 -2.92 7.29 3.08
N LEU A 109 -3.34 8.49 2.68
CA LEU A 109 -3.37 9.66 3.56
C LEU A 109 -4.24 9.41 4.80
N VAL A 110 -5.43 8.86 4.61
CA VAL A 110 -6.33 8.47 5.72
C VAL A 110 -5.66 7.42 6.62
N GLY A 111 -4.99 6.43 6.06
CA GLY A 111 -4.27 5.40 6.82
C GLY A 111 -3.22 6.00 7.76
N TRP A 112 -2.35 6.85 7.23
CA TRP A 112 -1.33 7.55 8.01
C TRP A 112 -1.92 8.50 9.06
N PHE A 113 -2.95 9.26 8.69
CA PHE A 113 -3.63 10.17 9.60
C PHE A 113 -4.25 9.43 10.80
N LEU A 114 -4.93 8.30 10.55
CA LEU A 114 -5.55 7.50 11.61
C LEU A 114 -4.52 6.83 12.53
N LEU A 115 -3.38 6.38 11.97
CA LEU A 115 -2.26 5.88 12.75
C LEU A 115 -1.70 6.97 13.67
N GLY A 116 -1.48 8.18 13.14
CA GLY A 116 -1.04 9.33 13.94
C GLY A 116 -2.04 9.75 15.01
N LEU A 117 -3.35 9.76 14.69
CA LEU A 117 -4.40 10.09 15.65
C LEU A 117 -4.49 9.07 16.78
N ALA A 118 -4.30 7.78 16.49
CA ALA A 118 -4.28 6.75 17.50
C ALA A 118 -3.07 6.88 18.42
N ALA A 119 -1.89 7.21 17.87
CA ALA A 119 -0.70 7.50 18.66
C ALA A 119 -0.90 8.73 19.56
N TRP A 120 -1.52 9.80 19.05
CA TRP A 120 -1.85 11.01 19.83
C TRP A 120 -2.78 10.73 21.02
N ARG A 121 -3.66 9.72 20.90
CA ARG A 121 -4.59 9.32 21.97
C ARG A 121 -3.97 8.36 22.98
N LEU A 122 -2.72 7.94 22.81
CA LEU A 122 -2.03 7.16 23.82
C LEU A 122 -1.84 8.02 25.06
N GLN A 123 -2.53 7.64 26.14
CA GLN A 123 -2.23 8.18 27.45
C GLN A 123 -0.91 7.56 27.90
N LEU A 124 0.18 8.32 27.82
CA LEU A 124 1.43 7.94 28.47
C LEU A 124 1.21 8.10 29.97
N THR A 125 0.77 7.04 30.65
CA THR A 125 0.90 6.98 32.10
C THR A 125 2.39 6.81 32.40
N ALA A 126 3.02 7.91 32.82
CA ALA A 126 4.34 7.93 33.42
C ALA A 126 4.30 7.33 34.83
#